data_AF-A0A5B7YJ18-F1
#
_entry.id   AF-A0A5B7YJ18-F1
#
_cell.length_a   1.000
_cell.length_b   1.000
_cell.length_c   1.000
_cell.angle_alpha   90.00
_cell.angle_beta   90.00
_cell.angle_gamma   90.00
#
_symmetry.space_group_name_H-M   'P 1'
#
loop_
_entity.id
_entity.type
_entity.pdbx_description
1 polymer ?
#
loop_
_entity_poly.entity_id
_entity_poly.type
_entity_poly.pdbx_seq_one_letter_code
_entity_poly.pdbx_strand_id
1 'polypeptide(L)'
;MKFLNKFSFLALLLATGVQANQNKDPVPADVVPYTDEAQATDLTDEEMKELAFEIFLERNFKMTPEQLRQYAEKKRSEAEALKRQKPADSIRKVDALDISPAAKPYRIYITPGWDTHVSFIDAAGNVWPVMYQTTGSSEEFNVKQVISETSNKLRVNGKFRVGSSNLTVGLKGIDELITLELVADKQKYHSSLTLQIPQLGPNTSSDITSDDNQAMMSNEPYMQKVLHGGVGLPNDFKKLQSSHQDVSAWQRGNLLYILTNLHVHGVDPLSVRHGPGGYTAYEISYLPSLLFTTDNGNAVSVYFQKERGSYAQ
;
A
#
# COMPACT_ATOMS: atom_id res chain seq x y z
N MET A 1 18.96 48.32 56.38
CA MET A 1 19.88 48.41 55.23
C MET A 1 18.99 48.61 53.99
N LYS A 2 19.17 49.62 53.12
CA LYS A 2 20.22 49.74 52.07
C LYS A 2 20.32 48.44 51.26
N PHE A 3 19.99 48.36 49.95
CA PHE A 3 19.54 49.34 48.93
C PHE A 3 18.68 48.57 47.85
N LEU A 4 18.25 49.03 46.65
CA LEU A 4 18.51 50.22 45.79
C LEU A 4 17.33 50.46 44.79
N ASN A 5 17.33 51.64 44.13
CA ASN A 5 16.82 52.04 42.78
C ASN A 5 16.34 50.96 41.78
N LYS A 6 15.42 51.22 40.81
CA LYS A 6 14.77 52.42 40.20
C LYS A 6 13.55 51.91 39.36
N PHE A 7 12.71 52.63 38.62
CA PHE A 7 12.47 54.05 38.24
C PHE A 7 10.99 54.40 38.67
N SER A 8 10.32 55.56 38.53
CA SER A 8 10.34 56.77 37.67
C SER A 8 9.71 56.62 36.25
N PHE A 9 8.79 57.48 35.77
CA PHE A 9 8.11 58.62 36.40
C PHE A 9 6.72 58.89 35.79
N LEU A 10 5.94 59.71 36.50
CA LEU A 10 4.61 60.26 36.21
C LEU A 10 4.46 60.94 34.84
N ALA A 11 3.28 60.81 34.20
CA ALA A 11 2.72 61.82 33.31
C ALA A 11 1.17 61.76 33.28
N LEU A 12 0.52 62.92 33.43
CA LEU A 12 -0.93 63.12 33.30
C LEU A 12 -1.24 63.62 31.88
N LEU A 13 -2.38 63.23 31.29
CA LEU A 13 -2.78 63.71 29.96
C LEU A 13 -4.19 64.31 30.00
N LEU A 14 -4.26 65.61 29.74
CA LEU A 14 -5.49 66.41 29.64
C LEU A 14 -6.05 66.34 28.21
N ALA A 15 -7.36 66.54 28.08
CA ALA A 15 -8.02 66.55 26.78
C ALA A 15 -7.72 67.82 25.98
N THR A 16 -7.45 67.65 24.69
CA THR A 16 -7.66 68.68 23.65
C THR A 16 -8.38 68.04 22.47
N GLY A 17 -9.39 68.75 21.95
CA GLY A 17 -10.13 68.30 20.77
C GLY A 17 -9.38 68.62 19.48
N VAL A 18 -9.47 67.74 18.48
CA VAL A 18 -9.00 67.99 17.12
C VAL A 18 -10.20 67.91 16.19
N GLN A 19 -10.50 69.00 15.48
CA GLN A 19 -11.52 68.98 14.43
C GLN A 19 -11.00 68.18 13.24
N ALA A 20 -11.61 67.03 12.95
CA ALA A 20 -11.33 66.28 11.73
C ALA A 20 -11.83 67.08 10.52
N ASN A 21 -10.94 67.34 9.56
CA ASN A 21 -11.20 68.20 8.41
C ASN A 21 -12.19 67.54 7.42
N GLN A 22 -13.06 68.34 6.79
CA GLN A 22 -14.03 67.88 5.78
C GLN A 22 -13.33 67.62 4.43
N ASN A 23 -12.53 66.57 4.35
CA ASN A 23 -12.08 66.02 3.07
C ASN A 23 -13.04 64.88 2.68
N LYS A 24 -13.86 65.11 1.65
CA LYS A 24 -14.68 64.05 1.05
C LYS A 24 -13.83 63.30 0.04
N ASP A 25 -13.31 62.15 0.44
CA ASP A 25 -12.75 61.19 -0.51
C ASP A 25 -13.85 60.78 -1.52
N PRO A 26 -13.54 60.67 -2.82
CA PRO A 26 -14.52 60.28 -3.82
C PRO A 26 -14.99 58.84 -3.57
N VAL A 27 -16.32 58.66 -3.53
CA VAL A 27 -16.95 57.35 -3.33
C VAL A 27 -16.51 56.38 -4.45
N PRO A 28 -16.15 55.12 -4.14
CA PRO A 28 -15.77 54.14 -5.15
C PRO A 28 -16.86 53.94 -6.22
N ALA A 29 -16.44 53.76 -7.48
CA ALA A 29 -17.35 53.72 -8.63
C ALA A 29 -18.35 52.54 -8.64
N ASP A 30 -18.14 51.53 -7.79
CA ASP A 30 -19.03 50.36 -7.63
C ASP A 30 -20.22 50.61 -6.67
N VAL A 31 -20.34 51.81 -6.09
CA VAL A 31 -21.53 52.16 -5.28
C VAL A 31 -22.70 52.50 -6.21
N VAL A 32 -23.57 51.51 -6.41
CA VAL A 32 -24.85 51.67 -7.10
C VAL A 32 -25.64 52.81 -6.42
N PRO A 33 -26.11 53.84 -7.15
CA PRO A 33 -26.87 54.93 -6.56
C PRO A 33 -28.19 54.40 -5.99
N TYR A 34 -28.55 54.86 -4.79
CA TYR A 34 -29.86 54.57 -4.21
C TYR A 34 -30.94 55.32 -4.99
N THR A 35 -31.63 54.61 -5.88
CA THR A 35 -32.82 55.10 -6.58
C THR A 35 -34.05 54.84 -5.73
N ASP A 36 -34.84 55.88 -5.43
CA ASP A 36 -36.08 55.76 -4.65
C ASP A 36 -37.16 54.89 -5.34
N GLU A 37 -36.97 54.53 -6.62
CA GLU A 37 -37.79 53.56 -7.36
C GLU A 37 -37.43 52.09 -7.08
N ALA A 38 -37.11 51.79 -5.81
CA ALA A 38 -37.20 50.42 -5.33
C ALA A 38 -38.69 50.02 -5.25
N GLN A 39 -39.22 49.43 -6.33
CA GLN A 39 -40.50 48.72 -6.24
C GLN A 39 -40.40 47.69 -5.12
N ALA A 40 -41.23 47.84 -4.09
CA ALA A 40 -41.29 46.90 -2.99
C ALA A 40 -41.85 45.58 -3.50
N THR A 41 -40.97 44.66 -3.88
CA THR A 41 -41.31 43.27 -4.16
C THR A 41 -41.91 42.70 -2.88
N ASP A 42 -43.21 42.42 -2.88
CA ASP A 42 -43.98 41.96 -1.71
C ASP A 42 -43.71 40.47 -1.43
N LEU A 43 -42.43 40.16 -1.22
CA LEU A 43 -41.88 38.84 -0.95
C LEU A 43 -41.94 38.56 0.55
N THR A 44 -42.46 37.39 0.90
CA THR A 44 -42.49 36.92 2.28
C THR A 44 -41.09 36.66 2.83
N ASP A 45 -40.98 36.59 4.16
CA ASP A 45 -39.71 36.27 4.85
C ASP A 45 -39.08 34.94 4.39
N GLU A 46 -39.85 33.99 3.85
CA GLU A 46 -39.30 32.74 3.29
C GLU A 46 -38.80 32.91 1.85
N GLU A 47 -39.54 33.62 0.99
CA GLU A 47 -39.08 33.93 -0.38
C GLU A 47 -37.81 34.80 -0.37
N MET A 48 -37.72 35.74 0.58
CA MET A 48 -36.51 36.51 0.87
C MET A 48 -35.32 35.62 1.27
N LYS A 49 -35.53 34.55 2.05
CA LYS A 49 -34.47 33.59 2.41
C LYS A 49 -34.06 32.71 1.24
N GLU A 50 -35.02 32.24 0.44
CA GLU A 50 -34.73 31.38 -0.72
C GLU A 50 -33.95 32.16 -1.79
N LEU A 51 -34.35 33.41 -2.07
CA LEU A 51 -33.60 34.32 -2.95
C LEU A 51 -32.20 34.64 -2.41
N ALA A 52 -32.06 34.92 -1.11
CA ALA A 52 -30.76 35.18 -0.49
C ALA A 52 -29.84 33.94 -0.54
N PHE A 53 -30.41 32.74 -0.41
CA PHE A 53 -29.69 31.47 -0.54
C PHE A 53 -29.27 31.19 -1.98
N GLU A 54 -30.12 31.46 -2.97
CA GLU A 54 -29.78 31.37 -4.40
C GLU A 54 -28.63 32.32 -4.76
N ILE A 55 -28.70 33.60 -4.36
CA ILE A 55 -27.63 34.60 -4.58
C ILE A 55 -26.32 34.17 -3.89
N PHE A 56 -26.38 33.56 -2.71
CA PHE A 56 -25.21 33.00 -2.03
C PHE A 56 -24.57 31.84 -2.82
N LEU A 57 -25.39 30.94 -3.36
CA LEU A 57 -24.92 29.82 -4.17
C LEU A 57 -24.28 30.30 -5.48
N GLU A 58 -24.92 31.23 -6.20
CA GLU A 58 -24.35 31.80 -7.42
C GLU A 58 -23.02 32.50 -7.16
N ARG A 59 -22.91 33.33 -6.11
CA ARG A 59 -21.66 34.04 -5.76
C ARG A 59 -20.52 33.10 -5.40
N ASN A 60 -20.77 32.07 -4.60
CA ASN A 60 -19.70 31.18 -4.11
C ASN A 60 -19.35 30.04 -5.08
N PHE A 61 -20.33 29.46 -5.78
CA PHE A 61 -20.12 28.29 -6.62
C PHE A 61 -20.11 28.60 -8.12
N LYS A 62 -20.57 29.79 -8.54
CA LYS A 62 -20.76 30.17 -9.95
C LYS A 62 -21.65 29.18 -10.71
N MET A 63 -22.63 28.64 -10.00
CA MET A 63 -23.62 27.66 -10.46
C MET A 63 -24.97 28.01 -9.85
N THR A 64 -26.04 27.85 -10.62
CA THR A 64 -27.41 27.99 -10.08
C THR A 64 -27.72 26.83 -9.10
N PRO A 65 -28.73 26.95 -8.22
CA PRO A 65 -29.13 25.88 -7.32
C PRO A 65 -29.50 24.59 -8.07
N GLU A 66 -30.07 24.71 -9.27
CA GLU A 66 -30.41 23.57 -10.13
C GLU A 66 -29.17 22.91 -10.75
N GLN A 67 -28.18 23.69 -11.20
CA GLN A 67 -26.89 23.15 -11.62
C GLN A 67 -26.16 22.44 -10.47
N LEU A 68 -26.30 22.92 -9.23
CA LEU A 68 -25.76 22.27 -8.04
C LEU A 68 -26.48 20.95 -7.72
N ARG A 69 -27.81 20.87 -7.86
CA ARG A 69 -28.57 19.60 -7.76
C ARG A 69 -28.09 18.59 -8.80
N GLN A 70 -28.01 18.99 -10.06
CA GLN A 70 -27.55 18.13 -11.16
C GLN A 70 -26.09 17.69 -10.99
N TYR A 71 -25.21 18.57 -10.50
CA TYR A 71 -23.83 18.22 -10.17
C TYR A 71 -23.76 17.23 -9.00
N ALA A 72 -24.53 17.43 -7.94
CA ALA A 72 -24.58 16.53 -6.78
C ALA A 72 -25.14 15.15 -7.16
N GLU A 73 -26.19 15.09 -7.99
CA GLU A 73 -26.76 13.84 -8.49
C GLU A 73 -25.81 13.13 -9.46
N LYS A 74 -25.10 13.87 -10.33
CA LYS A 74 -24.03 13.31 -11.15
C LYS A 74 -22.90 12.74 -10.29
N LYS A 75 -22.44 13.45 -9.26
CA LYS A 75 -21.41 12.95 -8.32
C LYS A 75 -21.90 11.74 -7.53
N ARG A 76 -23.17 11.71 -7.14
CA ARG A 76 -23.79 10.57 -6.46
C ARG A 76 -23.87 9.34 -7.37
N SER A 77 -24.37 9.50 -8.60
CA SER A 77 -24.49 8.41 -9.57
C SER A 77 -23.11 7.88 -10.01
N GLU A 78 -22.10 8.74 -10.17
CA GLU A 78 -20.68 8.36 -10.29
C GLU A 78 -20.24 7.51 -9.09
N ALA A 79 -20.44 7.97 -7.85
CA ALA A 79 -20.04 7.24 -6.65
C ALA A 79 -20.78 5.90 -6.47
N GLU A 80 -22.08 5.84 -6.80
CA GLU A 80 -22.84 4.60 -6.79
C GLU A 80 -22.41 3.64 -7.92
N ALA A 81 -22.07 4.14 -9.11
CA ALA A 81 -21.49 3.32 -10.18
C ALA A 81 -20.09 2.79 -9.84
N LEU A 82 -19.30 3.52 -9.04
CA LEU A 82 -18.02 3.05 -8.49
C LEU A 82 -18.20 1.96 -7.42
N LYS A 83 -19.30 2.00 -6.65
CA LYS A 83 -19.71 0.98 -5.65
C LYS A 83 -20.36 -0.26 -6.26
N ARG A 84 -21.12 -0.12 -7.37
CA ARG A 84 -21.81 -1.23 -8.07
C ARG A 84 -20.88 -2.12 -8.91
N GLN A 85 -19.60 -1.78 -9.02
CA GLN A 85 -18.61 -2.63 -9.71
C GLN A 85 -18.19 -3.82 -8.83
N LYS A 86 -17.87 -4.95 -9.47
CA LYS A 86 -17.29 -6.14 -8.82
C LYS A 86 -16.07 -5.70 -7.95
N PRO A 87 -15.92 -6.23 -6.72
CA PRO A 87 -14.68 -6.08 -5.96
C PRO A 87 -13.46 -6.50 -6.80
N ALA A 88 -12.34 -5.78 -6.63
CA ALA A 88 -11.12 -6.09 -7.36
C ALA A 88 -10.51 -7.41 -6.86
N ASP A 89 -10.06 -8.24 -7.80
CA ASP A 89 -9.43 -9.52 -7.53
C ASP A 89 -8.09 -9.31 -6.81
N SER A 90 -7.99 -9.92 -5.63
CA SER A 90 -6.92 -9.68 -4.67
C SER A 90 -5.73 -10.60 -4.96
N ILE A 91 -4.70 -10.07 -5.60
CA ILE A 91 -3.48 -10.83 -5.94
C ILE A 91 -2.53 -10.84 -4.75
N ARG A 92 -2.18 -12.04 -4.29
CA ARG A 92 -0.99 -12.26 -3.45
C ARG A 92 0.10 -12.85 -4.33
N LYS A 93 1.31 -12.30 -4.29
CA LYS A 93 2.41 -12.75 -5.14
C LYS A 93 3.77 -12.65 -4.44
N VAL A 94 4.66 -13.59 -4.75
CA VAL A 94 6.06 -13.61 -4.36
C VAL A 94 6.86 -13.80 -5.63
N ASP A 95 7.74 -12.87 -5.98
CA ASP A 95 8.48 -12.94 -7.24
C ASP A 95 9.93 -12.50 -7.11
N ALA A 96 10.81 -13.10 -7.90
CA ALA A 96 12.19 -12.67 -8.01
C ALA A 96 12.24 -11.39 -8.86
N LEU A 97 12.94 -10.37 -8.39
CA LEU A 97 13.10 -9.11 -9.10
C LEU A 97 14.38 -9.15 -9.93
N ASP A 98 14.25 -9.06 -11.25
CA ASP A 98 15.39 -8.76 -12.12
C ASP A 98 15.78 -7.29 -11.92
N ILE A 99 16.99 -7.09 -11.39
CA ILE A 99 17.61 -5.78 -11.11
C ILE A 99 18.67 -5.41 -12.15
N SER A 100 18.75 -6.15 -13.27
CA SER A 100 19.67 -5.82 -14.36
C SER A 100 19.29 -4.47 -14.99
N PRO A 101 20.26 -3.58 -15.36
CA PRO A 101 19.94 -2.28 -15.95
C PRO A 101 19.16 -2.30 -17.29
N ALA A 102 19.05 -3.47 -17.93
CA ALA A 102 18.23 -3.71 -19.14
C ALA A 102 16.88 -4.40 -18.85
N ALA A 103 16.57 -4.69 -17.59
CA ALA A 103 15.32 -5.33 -17.17
C ALA A 103 14.12 -4.41 -17.41
N LYS A 104 12.94 -5.01 -17.58
CA LYS A 104 11.68 -4.24 -17.65
C LYS A 104 11.20 -3.95 -16.23
N PRO A 105 10.83 -2.69 -15.89
CA PRO A 105 10.32 -2.35 -14.56
C PRO A 105 9.18 -3.27 -14.12
N TYR A 106 9.26 -3.78 -12.88
CA TYR A 106 8.24 -4.68 -12.36
C TYR A 106 6.92 -3.95 -12.13
N ARG A 107 5.82 -4.52 -12.63
CA ARG A 107 4.47 -3.91 -12.61
C ARG A 107 3.68 -4.22 -11.35
N ILE A 108 3.24 -3.17 -10.66
CA ILE A 108 2.46 -3.22 -9.43
C ILE A 108 1.05 -2.69 -9.69
N TYR A 109 0.09 -3.60 -9.83
CA TYR A 109 -1.33 -3.26 -9.96
C TYR A 109 -1.92 -2.75 -8.66
N ILE A 110 -2.61 -1.61 -8.72
CA ILE A 110 -3.24 -0.90 -7.59
C ILE A 110 -4.68 -0.53 -7.97
N THR A 111 -5.64 -0.74 -7.07
CA THR A 111 -7.02 -0.29 -7.27
C THR A 111 -7.44 0.67 -6.14
N PRO A 112 -8.01 1.85 -6.45
CA PRO A 112 -8.53 2.78 -5.46
C PRO A 112 -9.52 2.18 -4.47
N GLY A 113 -9.35 2.57 -3.20
CA GLY A 113 -10.07 2.00 -2.07
C GLY A 113 -9.43 0.74 -1.49
N TRP A 114 -8.40 0.19 -2.13
CA TRP A 114 -7.65 -0.99 -1.66
C TRP A 114 -6.18 -0.64 -1.43
N ASP A 115 -5.63 -1.15 -0.32
CA ASP A 115 -4.21 -0.99 -0.02
C ASP A 115 -3.37 -2.09 -0.67
N THR A 116 -2.31 -1.66 -1.34
CA THR A 116 -1.29 -2.52 -1.93
C THR A 116 -0.08 -2.56 -1.01
N HIS A 117 0.32 -3.74 -0.55
CA HIS A 117 1.49 -3.89 0.32
C HIS A 117 2.64 -4.51 -0.46
N VAL A 118 3.78 -3.83 -0.50
CA VAL A 118 5.01 -4.29 -1.14
C VAL A 118 6.05 -4.56 -0.05
N SER A 119 6.70 -5.71 -0.08
CA SER A 119 7.74 -6.09 0.89
C SER A 119 8.99 -6.61 0.20
N PHE A 120 10.17 -6.24 0.70
CA PHE A 120 11.45 -6.64 0.14
C PHE A 120 12.14 -7.69 1.03
N ILE A 121 12.66 -8.75 0.39
CA ILE A 121 13.46 -9.82 1.00
C ILE A 121 14.69 -10.13 0.14
N ASP A 122 15.70 -10.75 0.72
CA ASP A 122 16.89 -11.22 0.01
C ASP A 122 16.76 -12.65 -0.52
N ALA A 123 17.81 -13.17 -1.17
CA ALA A 123 17.81 -14.52 -1.74
C ALA A 123 17.59 -15.63 -0.71
N ALA A 124 17.96 -15.40 0.56
CA ALA A 124 17.75 -16.31 1.70
C ALA A 124 16.46 -16.02 2.49
N GLY A 125 15.60 -15.12 2.00
CA GLY A 125 14.33 -14.76 2.64
C GLY A 125 14.42 -13.73 3.76
N ASN A 126 15.63 -13.26 4.10
CA ASN A 126 15.82 -12.27 5.15
C ASN A 126 15.28 -10.91 4.72
N VAL A 127 14.77 -10.14 5.69
CA VAL A 127 14.12 -8.85 5.44
C VAL A 127 15.12 -7.81 4.92
N TRP A 128 14.82 -7.16 3.78
CA TRP A 128 15.67 -6.10 3.22
C TRP A 128 15.12 -4.70 3.55
N PRO A 129 15.78 -3.90 4.42
CA PRO A 129 15.25 -2.60 4.83
C PRO A 129 15.19 -1.60 3.67
N VAL A 130 14.07 -0.89 3.55
CA VAL A 130 13.92 0.25 2.65
C VAL A 130 14.45 1.50 3.35
N MET A 131 15.39 2.19 2.70
CA MET A 131 16.01 3.41 3.21
C MET A 131 15.43 4.68 2.56
N TYR A 132 14.85 4.54 1.37
CA TYR A 132 14.30 5.62 0.58
C TYR A 132 13.14 5.12 -0.29
N GLN A 133 12.09 5.93 -0.45
CA GLN A 133 11.03 5.69 -1.44
C GLN A 133 10.49 7.02 -1.99
N THR A 134 10.21 7.06 -3.28
CA THR A 134 9.53 8.17 -3.95
C THR A 134 8.61 7.66 -5.07
N THR A 135 7.66 8.48 -5.48
CA THR A 135 6.71 8.21 -6.57
C THR A 135 6.57 9.44 -7.46
N GLY A 136 6.64 9.26 -8.77
CA GLY A 136 6.60 10.38 -9.73
C GLY A 136 5.30 11.18 -9.65
N SER A 137 4.15 10.50 -9.67
CA SER A 137 2.83 11.11 -9.43
C SER A 137 2.39 10.88 -7.99
N SER A 138 2.84 11.76 -7.09
CA SER A 138 2.42 11.77 -5.68
C SER A 138 0.98 12.27 -5.48
N GLU A 139 0.42 12.94 -6.50
CA GLU A 139 -1.00 13.31 -6.53
C GLU A 139 -1.90 12.12 -6.84
N GLU A 140 -1.51 11.19 -7.73
CA GLU A 140 -2.30 10.00 -8.05
C GLU A 140 -2.05 8.85 -7.07
N PHE A 141 -0.80 8.64 -6.66
CA PHE A 141 -0.36 7.51 -5.84
C PHE A 141 0.27 7.99 -4.53
N ASN A 142 -0.22 7.47 -3.40
CA ASN A 142 0.39 7.69 -2.09
C ASN A 142 1.21 6.46 -1.69
N VAL A 143 2.53 6.63 -1.56
CA VAL A 143 3.47 5.62 -1.06
C VAL A 143 3.91 6.03 0.35
N LYS A 144 3.82 5.11 1.30
CA LYS A 144 4.30 5.28 2.68
C LYS A 144 5.01 4.02 3.16
N GLN A 145 6.15 4.20 3.82
CA GLN A 145 6.81 3.11 4.54
C GLN A 145 5.95 2.70 5.74
N VAL A 146 5.80 1.40 5.96
CA VAL A 146 5.09 0.85 7.12
C VAL A 146 6.04 0.86 8.29
N ILE A 147 5.74 1.69 9.30
CA ILE A 147 6.53 1.80 10.52
C ILE A 147 6.60 0.42 11.19
N SER A 148 7.80 -0.16 11.17
CA SER A 148 8.11 -1.50 11.65
C SER A 148 9.62 -1.60 11.87
N GLU A 149 10.03 -2.43 12.83
CA GLU A 149 11.43 -2.65 13.20
C GLU A 149 12.29 -3.08 12.00
N THR A 150 11.72 -3.92 11.12
CA THR A 150 12.40 -4.41 9.91
C THR A 150 12.44 -3.39 8.77
N SER A 151 11.54 -2.41 8.77
CA SER A 151 11.45 -1.33 7.77
C SER A 151 11.42 -1.79 6.29
N ASN A 152 11.07 -3.05 6.02
CA ASN A 152 11.14 -3.68 4.70
C ASN A 152 9.82 -3.64 3.91
N LYS A 153 8.82 -2.86 4.38
CA LYS A 153 7.43 -2.86 3.88
C LYS A 153 6.98 -1.46 3.48
N LEU A 154 6.41 -1.34 2.29
CA LEU A 154 5.74 -0.16 1.77
C LEU A 154 4.24 -0.42 1.62
N ARG A 155 3.42 0.55 1.98
CA ARG A 155 1.99 0.65 1.65
C ARG A 155 1.85 1.62 0.48
N VAL A 156 1.14 1.20 -0.56
CA VAL A 156 0.82 1.99 -1.75
C VAL A 156 -0.70 2.04 -1.91
N ASN A 157 -1.24 3.23 -2.16
CA ASN A 157 -2.67 3.46 -2.41
C ASN A 157 -2.83 4.42 -3.59
N GLY A 158 -3.81 4.20 -4.46
CA GLY A 158 -4.06 5.03 -5.65
C GLY A 158 -5.42 5.73 -5.58
N LYS A 159 -5.50 6.98 -6.04
CA LYS A 159 -6.76 7.75 -6.07
C LYS A 159 -7.65 7.40 -7.28
N PHE A 160 -7.04 7.07 -8.43
CA PHE A 160 -7.75 6.90 -9.70
C PHE A 160 -7.69 5.47 -10.24
N ARG A 161 -8.73 5.06 -10.99
CA ARG A 161 -8.88 3.70 -11.56
C ARG A 161 -8.19 3.52 -12.93
N VAL A 162 -7.41 4.51 -13.35
CA VAL A 162 -6.55 4.57 -14.54
C VAL A 162 -5.42 5.55 -14.23
N GLY A 163 -4.26 5.38 -14.86
CA GLY A 163 -3.04 6.15 -14.56
C GLY A 163 -1.84 5.23 -14.37
N SER A 164 -0.64 5.77 -14.50
CA SER A 164 0.62 5.04 -14.34
C SER A 164 1.72 5.96 -13.84
N SER A 165 2.47 5.53 -12.83
CA SER A 165 3.59 6.24 -12.23
C SER A 165 4.78 5.30 -12.07
N ASN A 166 5.96 5.82 -11.77
CA ASN A 166 7.02 5.03 -11.17
C ASN A 166 6.94 5.04 -9.64
N LEU A 167 7.53 4.03 -9.02
CA LEU A 167 7.94 3.98 -7.62
C LEU A 167 9.44 3.65 -7.62
N THR A 168 10.26 4.57 -7.13
CA THR A 168 11.70 4.38 -7.00
C THR A 168 12.04 4.15 -5.53
N VAL A 169 12.80 3.09 -5.23
CA VAL A 169 13.18 2.68 -3.88
C VAL A 169 14.69 2.53 -3.74
N GLY A 170 15.24 2.96 -2.61
CA GLY A 170 16.61 2.68 -2.20
C GLY A 170 16.61 1.65 -1.09
N LEU A 171 17.37 0.57 -1.26
CA LEU A 171 17.49 -0.53 -0.30
C LEU A 171 18.83 -0.44 0.46
N LYS A 172 18.83 -0.80 1.74
CA LYS A 172 20.04 -0.73 2.59
C LYS A 172 21.18 -1.55 1.95
N GLY A 173 22.30 -0.92 1.61
CA GLY A 173 23.47 -1.60 1.03
C GLY A 173 23.39 -1.90 -0.47
N ILE A 174 22.40 -1.35 -1.19
CA ILE A 174 22.40 -1.30 -2.66
C ILE A 174 22.50 0.18 -3.05
N ASP A 175 23.56 0.55 -3.77
CA ASP A 175 23.79 1.95 -4.19
C ASP A 175 22.87 2.37 -5.35
N GLU A 176 22.36 1.42 -6.14
CA GLU A 176 21.45 1.66 -7.25
C GLU A 176 19.98 1.75 -6.79
N LEU A 177 19.25 2.74 -7.33
CA LEU A 177 17.84 2.98 -7.01
C LEU A 177 16.91 2.15 -7.91
N ILE A 178 16.38 1.07 -7.35
CA ILE A 178 15.42 0.18 -8.01
C ILE A 178 14.14 0.95 -8.37
N THR A 179 13.74 0.89 -9.65
CA THR A 179 12.53 1.58 -10.15
C THR A 179 11.49 0.60 -10.66
N LEU A 180 10.26 0.75 -10.15
CA LEU A 180 9.11 -0.13 -10.31
C LEU A 180 7.97 0.64 -11.00
N GLU A 181 7.11 -0.04 -11.77
CA GLU A 181 5.98 0.60 -12.48
C GLU A 181 4.69 0.44 -11.66
N LEU A 182 4.12 1.55 -11.19
CA LEU A 182 2.80 1.58 -10.55
C LEU A 182 1.72 1.70 -11.63
N VAL A 183 0.76 0.77 -11.65
CA VAL A 183 -0.32 0.74 -12.65
C VAL A 183 -1.68 0.75 -11.94
N ALA A 184 -2.48 1.78 -12.22
CA ALA A 184 -3.86 1.83 -11.71
C ALA A 184 -4.78 0.92 -12.55
N ASP A 185 -5.41 -0.04 -11.88
CA ASP A 185 -6.22 -1.09 -12.49
C ASP A 185 -7.63 -1.16 -11.85
N LYS A 186 -8.63 -1.52 -12.65
CA LYS A 186 -10.06 -1.59 -12.27
C LYS A 186 -10.47 -2.94 -11.69
N GLN A 187 -9.76 -4.00 -12.07
CA GLN A 187 -10.17 -5.39 -11.87
C GLN A 187 -9.28 -6.14 -10.88
N LYS A 188 -8.02 -5.75 -10.68
CA LYS A 188 -7.06 -6.48 -9.84
C LYS A 188 -6.09 -5.55 -9.13
N TYR A 189 -5.62 -5.95 -7.94
CA TYR A 189 -4.58 -5.25 -7.20
C TYR A 189 -3.70 -6.23 -6.43
N HIS A 190 -2.46 -5.86 -6.11
CA HIS A 190 -1.59 -6.66 -5.26
C HIS A 190 -1.87 -6.40 -3.77
N SER A 191 -2.69 -7.21 -3.11
CA SER A 191 -2.93 -7.06 -1.66
C SER A 191 -1.69 -7.36 -0.82
N SER A 192 -0.85 -8.26 -1.30
CA SER A 192 0.49 -8.54 -0.76
C SER A 192 1.43 -8.96 -1.90
N LEU A 193 2.47 -8.16 -2.14
CA LEU A 193 3.54 -8.42 -3.09
C LEU A 193 4.86 -8.52 -2.32
N THR A 194 5.53 -9.65 -2.42
CA THR A 194 6.90 -9.82 -1.96
C THR A 194 7.84 -9.86 -3.15
N LEU A 195 8.80 -8.92 -3.17
CA LEU A 195 9.87 -8.86 -4.17
C LEU A 195 11.15 -9.41 -3.54
N GLN A 196 11.67 -10.47 -4.13
CA GLN A 196 12.90 -11.14 -3.72
C GLN A 196 14.07 -10.64 -4.56
N ILE A 197 15.07 -10.04 -3.90
CA ILE A 197 16.28 -9.53 -4.55
C ILE A 197 17.25 -10.71 -4.76
N PRO A 198 17.86 -10.89 -5.94
CA PRO A 198 18.77 -12.00 -6.25
C PRO A 198 20.19 -11.78 -5.70
N GLN A 199 20.29 -11.34 -4.45
CA GLN A 199 21.52 -11.09 -3.71
C GLN A 199 21.29 -11.44 -2.23
N LEU A 200 22.36 -11.60 -1.43
CA LEU A 200 22.26 -11.68 0.02
C LEU A 200 22.17 -10.27 0.61
N GLY A 201 21.27 -10.06 1.57
CA GLY A 201 20.97 -8.75 2.15
C GLY A 201 21.81 -8.41 3.38
N PRO A 202 21.80 -7.14 3.81
CA PRO A 202 22.64 -6.61 4.90
C PRO A 202 22.25 -7.10 6.31
N ASN A 203 21.34 -8.07 6.39
CA ASN A 203 20.85 -8.71 7.62
C ASN A 203 21.09 -10.24 7.59
N THR A 204 21.61 -10.81 6.49
CA THR A 204 22.07 -12.20 6.45
C THR A 204 23.37 -12.31 7.25
N SER A 205 23.41 -13.20 8.24
CA SER A 205 24.59 -13.50 9.04
C SER A 205 25.69 -14.12 8.17
N SER A 206 26.93 -13.66 8.31
CA SER A 206 28.09 -14.22 7.58
C SER A 206 28.46 -15.65 8.00
N ASP A 207 27.90 -16.15 9.09
CA ASP A 207 28.14 -17.50 9.62
C ASP A 207 27.34 -18.61 8.90
N ILE A 208 26.97 -18.39 7.63
CA ILE A 208 26.58 -19.50 6.74
C ILE A 208 27.86 -20.25 6.38
N THR A 209 28.22 -21.21 7.24
CA THR A 209 29.25 -22.21 6.94
C THR A 209 28.94 -22.88 5.62
N SER A 210 29.95 -23.06 4.77
CA SER A 210 29.87 -23.45 3.34
C SER A 210 29.36 -24.87 3.04
N ASP A 211 28.55 -25.44 3.93
CA ASP A 211 27.98 -26.78 3.90
C ASP A 211 26.45 -26.76 3.65
N ASP A 212 25.80 -25.60 3.80
CA ASP A 212 24.40 -25.42 3.40
C ASP A 212 24.33 -25.18 1.90
N ASN A 213 23.98 -26.22 1.14
CA ASN A 213 23.74 -26.16 -0.30
C ASN A 213 22.53 -25.25 -0.60
N GLN A 214 22.77 -23.94 -0.70
CA GLN A 214 21.77 -22.96 -1.07
C GLN A 214 21.28 -23.22 -2.50
N ALA A 215 20.23 -24.04 -2.61
CA ALA A 215 19.57 -24.37 -3.84
C ALA A 215 19.18 -23.10 -4.59
N MET A 216 19.78 -22.89 -5.75
CA MET A 216 19.64 -21.66 -6.51
C MET A 216 18.17 -21.33 -6.72
N MET A 217 17.77 -20.07 -6.50
CA MET A 217 16.38 -19.62 -6.58
C MET A 217 15.74 -19.99 -7.92
N SER A 218 15.02 -21.11 -7.98
CA SER A 218 14.50 -21.59 -9.25
C SER A 218 13.31 -20.73 -9.69
N ASN A 219 13.30 -20.38 -10.96
CA ASN A 219 12.16 -19.74 -11.64
C ASN A 219 11.13 -20.77 -12.14
N GLU A 220 11.18 -22.02 -11.66
CA GLU A 220 10.15 -23.03 -11.87
C GLU A 220 8.76 -22.49 -11.48
N PRO A 221 7.79 -22.45 -12.42
CA PRO A 221 6.48 -21.80 -12.21
C PRO A 221 5.61 -22.52 -11.18
N TYR A 222 6.01 -23.71 -10.73
CA TYR A 222 5.34 -24.46 -9.66
C TYR A 222 5.71 -23.93 -8.27
N MET A 223 6.94 -23.48 -8.04
CA MET A 223 7.39 -23.00 -6.72
C MET A 223 6.64 -21.74 -6.27
N GLN A 224 6.36 -20.83 -7.20
CA GLN A 224 5.51 -19.66 -6.94
C GLN A 224 4.07 -20.06 -6.55
N LYS A 225 3.51 -21.12 -7.17
CA LYS A 225 2.17 -21.64 -6.85
C LYS A 225 2.13 -22.38 -5.51
N VAL A 226 3.20 -23.09 -5.17
CA VAL A 226 3.38 -23.75 -3.85
C VAL A 226 3.37 -22.70 -2.74
N LEU A 227 4.11 -21.59 -2.90
CA LEU A 227 4.03 -20.43 -1.98
C LEU A 227 2.63 -19.80 -1.87
N HIS A 228 1.76 -19.99 -2.85
CA HIS A 228 0.37 -19.51 -2.83
C HIS A 228 -0.61 -20.58 -2.31
N GLY A 229 -0.13 -21.55 -1.54
CA GLY A 229 -0.94 -22.63 -0.97
C GLY A 229 -1.35 -23.69 -2.00
N GLY A 230 -0.60 -23.83 -3.09
CA GLY A 230 -0.87 -24.78 -4.17
C GLY A 230 -1.97 -24.35 -5.16
N VAL A 231 -2.45 -23.11 -5.07
CA VAL A 231 -3.50 -22.61 -5.97
C VAL A 231 -3.02 -22.58 -7.42
N GLY A 232 -3.78 -23.22 -8.32
CA GLY A 232 -3.45 -23.30 -9.74
C GLY A 232 -2.30 -24.25 -10.09
N LEU A 233 -1.88 -25.15 -9.18
CA LEU A 233 -1.09 -26.33 -9.54
C LEU A 233 -1.91 -27.22 -10.49
N PRO A 234 -1.29 -27.80 -11.55
CA PRO A 234 -1.98 -28.72 -12.45
C PRO A 234 -2.28 -30.09 -11.81
N ASN A 235 -3.17 -30.86 -12.46
CA ASN A 235 -3.80 -32.07 -11.91
C ASN A 235 -2.85 -33.27 -11.68
N ASP A 236 -1.59 -33.15 -12.10
CA ASP A 236 -0.50 -34.10 -11.83
C ASP A 236 0.08 -33.94 -10.40
N PHE A 237 -0.14 -32.79 -9.75
CA PHE A 237 0.19 -32.58 -8.34
C PHE A 237 -0.87 -33.19 -7.42
N LYS A 238 -0.46 -34.15 -6.60
CA LYS A 238 -1.33 -34.79 -5.59
C LYS A 238 -1.01 -34.22 -4.22
N LYS A 239 -1.96 -33.51 -3.61
CA LYS A 239 -1.80 -33.04 -2.22
C LYS A 239 -1.63 -34.25 -1.29
N LEU A 240 -0.70 -34.13 -0.34
CA LEU A 240 -0.47 -35.12 0.71
C LEU A 240 -1.03 -34.60 2.03
N GLN A 241 -1.49 -35.52 2.87
CA GLN A 241 -1.84 -35.24 4.25
C GLN A 241 -0.55 -35.26 5.07
N SER A 242 -0.22 -34.10 5.64
CA SER A 242 0.88 -33.90 6.59
C SER A 242 0.42 -34.23 8.01
N SER A 243 1.32 -34.75 8.83
CA SER A 243 1.08 -34.91 10.27
C SER A 243 1.23 -33.62 11.09
N HIS A 244 1.57 -32.48 10.46
CA HIS A 244 1.74 -31.18 11.12
C HIS A 244 0.99 -30.07 10.36
N GLN A 245 0.24 -29.24 11.09
CA GLN A 245 -0.67 -28.23 10.51
C GLN A 245 0.07 -27.19 9.63
N ASP A 246 1.26 -26.75 10.07
CA ASP A 246 2.06 -25.69 9.44
C ASP A 246 2.96 -26.22 8.30
N VAL A 247 2.74 -27.47 7.86
CA VAL A 247 3.42 -28.10 6.73
C VAL A 247 2.36 -28.58 5.74
N SER A 248 2.28 -27.96 4.56
CA SER A 248 1.48 -28.44 3.43
C SER A 248 2.40 -29.04 2.37
N ALA A 249 2.01 -30.17 1.78
CA ALA A 249 2.85 -30.86 0.79
C ALA A 249 2.07 -31.40 -0.41
N TRP A 250 2.75 -31.48 -1.56
CA TRP A 250 2.22 -31.99 -2.84
C TRP A 250 3.27 -32.86 -3.53
N GLN A 251 2.88 -34.05 -3.98
CA GLN A 251 3.73 -34.95 -4.76
C GLN A 251 3.44 -34.80 -6.26
N ARG A 252 4.50 -34.66 -7.08
CA ARG A 252 4.46 -34.84 -8.54
C ARG A 252 5.57 -35.82 -8.94
N GLY A 253 5.19 -37.00 -9.42
CA GLY A 253 6.16 -38.07 -9.74
C GLY A 253 7.00 -38.45 -8.52
N ASN A 254 8.33 -38.35 -8.64
CA ASN A 254 9.28 -38.57 -7.54
C ASN A 254 9.69 -37.28 -6.79
N LEU A 255 9.05 -36.15 -7.08
CA LEU A 255 9.34 -34.87 -6.44
C LEU A 255 8.25 -34.52 -5.41
N LEU A 256 8.69 -33.94 -4.30
CA LEU A 256 7.85 -33.50 -3.19
C LEU A 256 8.05 -31.99 -3.00
N TYR A 257 6.95 -31.26 -3.13
CA TYR A 257 6.87 -29.82 -2.97
C TYR A 257 6.26 -29.53 -1.61
N ILE A 258 6.91 -28.70 -0.81
CA ILE A 258 6.54 -28.45 0.59
C ILE A 258 6.42 -26.96 0.79
N LEU A 259 5.35 -26.51 1.46
CA LEU A 259 5.19 -25.17 2.00
C LEU A 259 5.19 -25.28 3.53
N THR A 260 6.10 -24.57 4.19
CA THR A 260 6.13 -24.48 5.66
C THR A 260 6.79 -23.19 6.14
N ASN A 261 6.55 -22.79 7.38
CA ASN A 261 7.35 -21.79 8.09
C ASN A 261 8.51 -22.41 8.90
N LEU A 262 8.64 -23.74 8.94
CA LEU A 262 9.67 -24.45 9.71
C LEU A 262 10.95 -24.67 8.89
N HIS A 263 12.10 -24.72 9.55
CA HIS A 263 13.37 -25.06 8.90
C HIS A 263 13.46 -26.57 8.64
N VAL A 264 13.85 -26.98 7.42
CA VAL A 264 14.05 -28.40 7.06
C VAL A 264 15.51 -28.79 7.30
N HIS A 265 15.76 -30.01 7.79
CA HIS A 265 17.13 -30.52 7.98
C HIS A 265 17.32 -31.93 7.40
N GLY A 266 18.57 -32.28 7.10
CA GLY A 266 18.96 -33.62 6.66
C GLY A 266 18.56 -33.97 5.22
N VAL A 267 18.25 -32.96 4.39
CA VAL A 267 17.96 -33.11 2.96
C VAL A 267 18.62 -31.99 2.16
N ASP A 268 19.00 -32.30 0.93
CA ASP A 268 19.51 -31.33 -0.05
C ASP A 268 18.35 -30.93 -0.99
N PRO A 269 17.85 -29.67 -0.94
CA PRO A 269 16.76 -29.24 -1.79
C PRO A 269 17.20 -28.94 -3.24
N LEU A 270 16.37 -29.35 -4.20
CA LEU A 270 16.59 -29.06 -5.62
C LEU A 270 16.22 -27.61 -5.97
N SER A 271 15.28 -27.03 -5.21
CA SER A 271 14.99 -25.60 -5.22
C SER A 271 14.44 -25.17 -3.86
N VAL A 272 14.80 -23.96 -3.44
CA VAL A 272 14.16 -23.24 -2.34
C VAL A 272 13.59 -21.92 -2.88
N ARG A 273 12.46 -21.46 -2.34
CA ARG A 273 11.96 -20.10 -2.57
C ARG A 273 11.26 -19.58 -1.31
N HIS A 274 11.77 -18.48 -0.76
CA HIS A 274 11.23 -17.86 0.45
C HIS A 274 10.05 -16.93 0.12
N GLY A 275 9.15 -16.74 1.09
CA GLY A 275 7.93 -15.96 0.97
C GLY A 275 7.60 -15.13 2.23
N PRO A 276 6.48 -14.40 2.21
CA PRO A 276 6.11 -13.50 3.30
C PRO A 276 5.76 -14.26 4.59
N GLY A 277 6.30 -13.79 5.72
CA GLY A 277 5.96 -14.29 7.05
C GLY A 277 6.64 -15.61 7.42
N GLY A 278 7.89 -15.82 6.97
CA GLY A 278 8.69 -17.02 7.28
C GLY A 278 8.40 -18.24 6.42
N TYR A 279 7.25 -18.26 5.74
CA TYR A 279 6.89 -19.34 4.83
C TYR A 279 7.89 -19.50 3.69
N THR A 280 8.47 -20.69 3.59
CA THR A 280 9.41 -21.10 2.56
C THR A 280 8.84 -22.31 1.80
N ALA A 281 8.99 -22.29 0.48
CA ALA A 281 8.72 -23.42 -0.38
C ALA A 281 9.99 -24.20 -0.67
N TYR A 282 9.93 -25.53 -0.56
CA TYR A 282 11.01 -26.46 -0.83
C TYR A 282 10.59 -27.46 -1.92
N GLU A 283 11.47 -27.74 -2.86
CA GLU A 283 11.37 -28.83 -3.83
C GLU A 283 12.47 -29.85 -3.52
N ILE A 284 12.08 -31.07 -3.14
CA ILE A 284 13.00 -32.15 -2.78
C ILE A 284 12.64 -33.45 -3.51
N SER A 285 13.55 -34.42 -3.47
CA SER A 285 13.18 -35.82 -3.80
C SER A 285 12.19 -36.37 -2.77
N TYR A 286 11.22 -37.18 -3.21
CA TYR A 286 10.17 -37.70 -2.35
C TYR A 286 10.71 -38.56 -1.19
N LEU A 287 10.43 -38.12 0.03
CA LEU A 287 10.74 -38.82 1.27
C LEU A 287 9.44 -38.99 2.10
N PRO A 288 9.21 -40.14 2.75
CA PRO A 288 7.96 -40.42 3.47
C PRO A 288 7.83 -39.64 4.80
N SER A 289 8.97 -39.18 5.33
CA SER A 289 9.07 -38.39 6.56
C SER A 289 10.29 -37.47 6.48
N LEU A 290 10.21 -36.30 7.10
CA LEU A 290 11.29 -35.33 7.21
C LEU A 290 11.42 -34.81 8.64
N LEU A 291 12.61 -34.32 8.97
CA LEU A 291 12.86 -33.59 10.20
C LEU A 291 12.79 -32.08 9.93
N PHE A 292 11.95 -31.39 10.70
CA PHE A 292 11.84 -29.94 10.71
C PHE A 292 12.28 -29.41 12.08
N THR A 293 12.71 -28.16 12.16
CA THR A 293 12.95 -27.43 13.42
C THR A 293 12.06 -26.20 13.49
N THR A 294 11.42 -26.01 14.64
CA THR A 294 10.67 -24.80 15.00
C THR A 294 11.60 -23.68 15.45
N ASP A 295 11.15 -22.43 15.37
CA ASP A 295 11.86 -21.21 15.80
C ASP A 295 12.40 -21.31 17.25
N ASN A 296 11.77 -22.14 18.08
CA ASN A 296 12.15 -22.43 19.47
C ASN A 296 13.24 -23.52 19.61
N GLY A 297 13.84 -23.99 18.51
CA GLY A 297 14.84 -25.06 18.50
C GLY A 297 14.31 -26.48 18.69
N ASN A 298 12.99 -26.67 18.83
CA ASN A 298 12.40 -28.01 18.95
C ASN A 298 12.29 -28.68 17.57
N ALA A 299 12.87 -29.89 17.46
CA ALA A 299 12.80 -30.72 16.27
C ALA A 299 11.49 -31.52 16.22
N VAL A 300 10.88 -31.60 15.03
CA VAL A 300 9.58 -32.22 14.76
C VAL A 300 9.68 -33.10 13.52
N SER A 301 9.45 -34.40 13.68
CA SER A 301 9.34 -35.34 12.56
C SER A 301 7.93 -35.27 11.95
N VAL A 302 7.84 -34.93 10.68
CA VAL A 302 6.56 -34.82 9.95
C VAL A 302 6.48 -35.89 8.88
N TYR A 303 5.33 -36.56 8.82
CA TYR A 303 5.05 -37.68 7.92
C TYR A 303 4.09 -37.27 6.81
N PHE A 304 4.34 -37.75 5.59
CA PHE A 304 3.53 -37.43 4.42
C PHE A 304 2.75 -38.65 3.94
N GLN A 305 1.44 -38.66 4.20
CA GLN A 305 0.54 -39.72 3.76
C GLN A 305 -0.20 -39.29 2.49
N LYS A 306 -0.44 -40.24 1.58
CA LYS A 306 -1.37 -40.02 0.48
C LYS A 306 -2.77 -39.93 1.05
N GLU A 307 -3.48 -38.87 0.69
CA GLU A 307 -4.85 -38.63 1.11
C GLU A 307 -5.72 -39.87 0.87
N ARG A 308 -6.31 -40.41 1.95
CA ARG A 308 -7.25 -41.53 1.84
C ARG A 308 -8.52 -41.01 1.19
N GLY A 309 -8.63 -41.21 -0.13
CA GLY A 309 -9.83 -40.90 -0.89
C GLY A 309 -11.05 -41.50 -0.20
N SER A 310 -12.07 -40.67 0.00
CA SER A 310 -13.32 -41.07 0.64
C SER A 310 -14.00 -42.14 -0.21
N TYR A 311 -13.99 -43.39 0.27
CA TYR A 311 -14.94 -44.39 -0.21
C TYR A 311 -16.35 -43.91 0.17
N ALA A 312 -17.12 -43.51 -0.84
CA ALA A 312 -18.56 -43.33 -0.66
C ALA A 312 -19.19 -44.69 -0.32
N GLN A 313 -20.10 -44.66 0.66
CA GLN A 313 -21.10 -45.70 0.90
C GLN A 313 -22.45 -45.22 0.34
#